data_AF-A0A359CBF1-F1
#
_entry.id   AF-A0A359CBF1-F1
#
_cell.length_a   1.000
_cell.length_b   1.000
_cell.length_c   1.000
_cell.angle_alpha   90.00
_cell.angle_beta   90.00
_cell.angle_gamma   90.00
#
_symmetry.space_group_name_H-M   'P 1'
#
loop_
_entity.id
_entity.type
_entity.pdbx_description
1 polymer ?
#
loop_
_entity_poly.entity_id
_entity_poly.type
_entity_poly.pdbx_seq_one_letter_code
_entity_poly.pdbx_strand_id
1 'polypeptide(L)'
;MDRSLPPETVEKIRQIIESHRPLIVDYHKLRTRRSGSEMHVDFHLVVCRQYLLQDAHRVADHLEKEVAQVLGNAHVVTHIDPCDIECRGPDHCERILGEIRKLDDPERTQPDRENGEKV
;
A
#
# COMPACT_ATOMS: atom_id res chain seq x y z
N MET A 1 2.76 3.57 -26.52
CA MET A 1 3.76 2.56 -26.12
C MET A 1 4.06 2.78 -24.66
N ASP A 2 3.66 1.85 -23.82
CA ASP A 2 3.94 1.89 -22.38
C ASP A 2 5.44 1.66 -22.17
N ARG A 3 6.10 2.56 -21.45
CA ARG A 3 7.52 2.40 -21.08
C ARG A 3 7.63 2.27 -19.58
N SER A 4 8.52 1.40 -19.12
CA SER A 4 8.82 1.32 -17.70
C SER A 4 9.45 2.63 -17.22
N LEU A 5 9.25 2.97 -15.94
CA LEU A 5 9.82 4.18 -15.37
C LEU A 5 11.35 4.10 -15.30
N PRO A 6 12.05 5.25 -15.22
CA PRO A 6 13.49 5.28 -15.03
C PRO A 6 13.91 4.42 -13.83
N PRO A 7 15.05 3.70 -13.90
CA PRO A 7 15.49 2.82 -12.82
C PRO A 7 15.68 3.56 -11.49
N GLU A 8 16.12 4.82 -11.54
CA GLU A 8 16.21 5.72 -10.38
C GLU A 8 14.86 5.95 -9.70
N THR A 9 13.79 6.07 -10.48
CA THR A 9 12.42 6.24 -9.99
C THR A 9 11.91 4.95 -9.36
N VAL A 10 12.16 3.81 -10.02
CA VAL A 10 11.79 2.50 -9.49
C VAL A 10 12.51 2.25 -8.17
N GLU A 11 13.78 2.64 -8.05
CA GLU A 11 14.54 2.47 -6.81
C GLU A 11 14.02 3.33 -5.66
N LYS A 12 13.57 4.56 -5.93
CA LYS A 12 12.87 5.37 -4.93
C LYS A 12 11.60 4.69 -4.43
N ILE A 13 10.80 4.10 -5.32
CA ILE A 13 9.60 3.35 -4.94
C ILE A 13 9.97 2.17 -4.04
N ARG A 14 11.05 1.42 -4.37
CA ARG A 14 11.54 0.33 -3.52
C ARG A 14 11.96 0.81 -2.14
N GLN A 15 12.67 1.93 -2.06
CA GLN A 15 13.10 2.51 -0.79
C GLN A 15 11.92 2.93 0.09
N ILE A 16 10.86 3.49 -0.50
CA ILE A 16 9.62 3.82 0.21
C ILE A 16 8.94 2.56 0.72
N ILE A 17 8.80 1.53 -0.11
CA ILE A 17 8.18 0.28 0.34
C ILE A 17 9.01 -0.36 1.47
N GLU A 18 10.33 -0.39 1.32
CA GLU A 18 11.24 -0.98 2.32
C GLU A 18 11.30 -0.19 3.63
N SER A 19 11.15 1.15 3.60
CA SER A 19 11.12 1.98 4.81
C SER A 19 9.89 1.71 5.69
N HIS A 20 8.86 1.08 5.15
CA HIS A 20 7.67 0.68 5.89
C HIS A 20 7.83 -0.65 6.62
N ARG A 21 8.99 -1.32 6.54
CA ARG A 21 9.27 -2.43 7.46
C ARG A 21 9.35 -1.90 8.89
N PRO A 22 8.73 -2.57 9.87
CA PRO A 22 8.17 -3.92 9.80
C PRO A 22 6.67 -4.01 9.46
N LEU A 23 5.97 -2.92 9.16
CA LEU A 23 4.52 -2.91 8.86
C LEU A 23 4.15 -3.83 7.68
N ILE A 24 5.09 -4.03 6.75
CA ILE A 24 4.98 -5.02 5.69
C ILE A 24 5.97 -6.15 5.93
N VAL A 25 5.56 -7.37 5.57
CA VAL A 25 6.42 -8.56 5.66
C VAL A 25 7.33 -8.62 4.44
N ASP A 26 6.77 -8.39 3.26
CA ASP A 26 7.51 -8.38 2.01
C ASP A 26 6.72 -7.67 0.89
N TYR A 27 7.32 -7.54 -0.29
CA TYR A 27 6.62 -7.10 -1.48
C TYR A 27 7.17 -7.79 -2.73
N HIS A 28 6.33 -7.94 -3.75
CA HIS A 28 6.75 -8.58 -4.99
C HIS A 28 5.97 -8.06 -6.21
N LYS A 29 6.41 -8.47 -7.41
CA LYS A 29 5.81 -8.08 -8.70
C LYS A 29 5.64 -6.56 -8.88
N LEU A 30 6.60 -5.75 -8.40
CA LEU A 30 6.61 -4.31 -8.67
C LEU A 30 6.73 -4.05 -10.17
N ARG A 31 5.69 -3.46 -10.74
CA ARG A 31 5.60 -3.08 -12.14
C ARG A 31 5.35 -1.58 -12.21
N THR A 32 6.05 -0.94 -13.12
CA THR A 32 5.89 0.48 -13.38
C THR A 32 5.73 0.68 -14.87
N ARG A 33 4.81 1.55 -15.25
CA ARG A 33 4.64 1.97 -16.65
C ARG A 33 4.22 3.42 -16.73
N ARG A 34 4.57 4.06 -17.84
CA ARG A 34 4.16 5.41 -18.19
C ARG A 34 3.24 5.37 -19.40
N SER A 35 2.06 5.96 -19.25
CA SER A 35 1.07 6.15 -20.32
C SER A 35 0.87 7.66 -20.53
N GLY A 36 1.55 8.22 -21.54
CA GLY A 36 1.52 9.66 -21.77
C GLY A 36 2.11 10.47 -20.60
N SER A 37 1.28 11.33 -20.00
CA SER A 37 1.60 12.11 -18.80
C SER A 37 1.38 11.35 -17.50
N GLU A 38 0.63 10.26 -17.52
CA GLU A 38 0.28 9.49 -16.33
C GLU A 38 1.27 8.37 -16.08
N MET A 39 1.53 8.12 -14.81
CA MET A 39 2.37 7.04 -14.34
C MET A 39 1.50 6.04 -13.60
N HIS A 40 1.72 4.76 -13.88
CA HIS A 40 1.04 3.67 -13.21
C HIS A 40 2.07 2.80 -12.51
N VAL A 41 1.76 2.46 -11.26
CA VAL A 41 2.58 1.59 -10.43
C VAL A 41 1.67 0.53 -9.83
N ASP A 42 2.00 -0.73 -10.05
CA ASP A 42 1.31 -1.86 -9.43
C ASP A 42 2.31 -2.78 -8.72
N PHE A 43 1.95 -3.23 -7.52
CA PHE A 43 2.77 -4.16 -6.75
C PHE A 43 1.93 -4.98 -5.78
N HIS A 44 2.47 -6.11 -5.37
CA HIS A 44 1.88 -6.97 -4.36
C HIS A 44 2.55 -6.72 -3.02
N LEU A 45 1.75 -6.39 -2.01
CA LEU A 45 2.16 -6.20 -0.62
C LEU A 45 1.87 -7.46 0.17
N VAL A 46 2.91 -8.02 0.79
CA VAL A 46 2.78 -9.15 1.71
C VAL A 46 2.67 -8.61 3.12
N VAL A 47 1.53 -8.85 3.76
CA VAL A 47 1.23 -8.40 5.13
C VAL A 47 1.01 -9.59 6.05
N CYS A 48 1.02 -9.37 7.36
CA CYS A 48 0.75 -10.48 8.27
C CYS A 48 -0.71 -10.94 8.17
N ARG A 49 -0.92 -12.26 8.15
CA ARG A 49 -2.25 -12.87 8.13
C ARG A 49 -3.12 -12.55 9.36
N GLN A 50 -2.50 -12.13 10.46
CA GLN A 50 -3.20 -11.69 11.68
C GLN A 50 -3.72 -10.24 11.59
N TYR A 51 -3.36 -9.49 10.54
CA TYR A 51 -3.91 -8.15 10.36
C TYR A 51 -5.40 -8.25 10.09
N LEU A 52 -6.15 -7.36 10.73
CA LEU A 52 -7.52 -7.13 10.31
C LEU A 52 -7.50 -6.57 8.89
N LEU A 53 -8.54 -6.84 8.12
CA LEU A 53 -8.68 -6.31 6.77
C LEU A 53 -8.50 -4.78 6.75
N GLN A 54 -9.06 -4.09 7.74
CA GLN A 54 -8.91 -2.64 7.90
C GLN A 54 -7.44 -2.21 8.11
N ASP A 55 -6.69 -2.94 8.94
CA ASP A 55 -5.28 -2.63 9.19
C ASP A 55 -4.43 -2.83 7.93
N ALA A 56 -4.72 -3.88 7.17
CA ALA A 56 -4.08 -4.13 5.89
C ALA A 56 -4.38 -3.02 4.86
N HIS A 57 -5.65 -2.58 4.78
CA HIS A 57 -6.04 -1.44 3.94
C HIS A 57 -5.34 -0.15 4.36
N ARG A 58 -5.22 0.15 5.66
CA ARG A 58 -4.50 1.35 6.12
C ARG A 58 -3.05 1.38 5.64
N VAL A 59 -2.34 0.25 5.76
CA VAL A 59 -0.94 0.16 5.31
C VAL A 59 -0.84 0.32 3.79
N ALA A 60 -1.74 -0.32 3.04
CA ALA A 60 -1.81 -0.19 1.59
C ALA A 60 -2.10 1.26 1.15
N ASP A 61 -3.15 1.88 1.68
CA ASP A 61 -3.54 3.27 1.37
C ASP A 61 -2.43 4.27 1.70
N HIS A 62 -1.71 4.04 2.81
CA HIS A 62 -0.60 4.90 3.21
C HIS A 62 0.55 4.83 2.19
N LEU A 63 0.95 3.61 1.82
CA LEU A 63 1.99 3.36 0.82
C LEU A 63 1.60 3.91 -0.56
N GLU A 64 0.36 3.69 -0.99
CA GLU A 64 -0.15 4.20 -2.27
C GLU A 64 -0.04 5.72 -2.34
N LYS A 65 -0.45 6.42 -1.27
CA LYS A 65 -0.37 7.88 -1.18
C LYS A 65 1.07 8.38 -1.22
N GLU A 66 1.97 7.77 -0.45
CA GLU A 66 3.37 8.20 -0.41
C GLU A 66 4.06 8.00 -1.77
N VAL A 67 3.85 6.84 -2.41
CA VAL A 67 4.37 6.58 -3.75
C VAL A 67 3.78 7.55 -4.78
N ALA A 68 2.47 7.81 -4.72
CA ALA A 68 1.81 8.75 -5.63
C ALA A 68 2.33 10.19 -5.48
N GLN A 69 2.63 10.62 -4.25
CA GLN A 69 3.20 11.93 -3.95
C GLN A 69 4.63 12.09 -4.49
N VAL A 70 5.49 11.09 -4.30
CA VAL A 70 6.87 11.11 -4.79
C VAL A 70 6.94 11.12 -6.32
N LEU A 71 5.99 10.47 -6.97
CA LEU A 71 5.91 10.43 -8.43
C LEU A 71 5.18 11.65 -9.02
N GLY A 72 4.49 12.46 -8.22
CA GLY A 72 3.78 13.64 -8.73
C GLY A 72 2.55 13.27 -9.55
N ASN A 73 1.55 12.67 -8.88
CA ASN A 73 0.24 12.30 -9.43
C ASN A 73 0.26 11.00 -10.27
N ALA A 74 0.85 9.95 -9.71
CA ALA A 74 0.79 8.60 -10.28
C ALA A 74 -0.45 7.84 -9.78
N HIS A 75 -0.99 6.98 -10.64
CA HIS A 75 -1.96 5.96 -10.27
C HIS A 75 -1.24 4.75 -9.69
N VAL A 76 -1.34 4.59 -8.38
CA VAL A 76 -0.76 3.45 -7.65
C VAL A 76 -1.90 2.51 -7.28
N VAL A 77 -1.72 1.22 -7.52
CA VAL A 77 -2.68 0.17 -7.14
C VAL A 77 -1.90 -0.96 -6.49
N THR A 78 -2.28 -1.34 -5.28
CA THR A 78 -1.66 -2.45 -4.57
C THR A 78 -2.59 -3.64 -4.45
N HIS A 79 -2.01 -4.84 -4.55
CA HIS A 79 -2.68 -6.07 -4.18
C HIS A 79 -2.16 -6.53 -2.82
N ILE A 80 -3.05 -6.82 -1.88
CA ILE A 80 -2.66 -7.27 -0.54
C ILE A 80 -2.71 -8.79 -0.52
N ASP A 81 -1.54 -9.40 -0.31
CA ASP A 81 -1.38 -10.83 -0.10
C ASP A 81 -1.09 -11.09 1.40
N PRO A 82 -1.79 -12.04 2.05
CA PRO A 82 -1.38 -12.50 3.36
C PRO A 82 -0.07 -13.28 3.23
N CYS A 83 0.83 -13.17 4.20
CA CYS A 83 2.00 -14.02 4.22
C CYS A 83 1.62 -15.49 4.35
N ASP A 84 2.37 -16.34 3.65
CA ASP A 84 2.32 -17.79 3.81
C ASP A 84 2.80 -18.20 5.22
N ILE A 85 2.60 -19.46 5.55
CA ILE A 85 2.79 -20.06 6.89
C ILE A 85 4.21 -19.81 7.44
N GLU A 86 5.19 -19.49 6.59
CA GLU A 86 6.59 -19.19 6.94
C GLU A 86 6.88 -17.72 7.30
N CYS A 87 5.86 -16.92 7.63
CA CYS A 87 6.07 -15.72 8.44
C CYS A 87 6.80 -16.11 9.74
N ARG A 88 7.75 -15.27 10.21
CA ARG A 88 8.72 -15.55 11.31
C ARG A 88 8.09 -15.67 12.73
N GLY A 89 6.89 -16.25 12.82
CA GLY A 89 6.07 -16.49 14.00
C GLY A 89 4.97 -15.43 14.21
N PRO A 90 3.81 -15.81 14.79
CA PRO A 90 2.74 -14.87 15.18
C PRO A 90 3.24 -13.77 16.14
N ASP A 91 4.23 -14.07 16.98
CA ASP A 91 4.88 -13.11 17.89
C ASP A 91 5.50 -11.90 17.18
N HIS A 92 5.91 -12.06 15.91
CA HIS A 92 6.47 -10.94 15.13
C HIS A 92 5.37 -9.99 14.66
N CYS A 93 4.21 -10.52 14.31
CA CYS A 93 3.07 -9.74 13.83
C CYS A 93 2.36 -8.96 14.94
N GLU A 94 2.21 -9.56 16.13
CA GLU A 94 1.58 -8.90 17.28
C GLU A 94 2.34 -7.65 17.74
N ARG A 95 3.67 -7.64 17.63
CA ARG A 95 4.48 -6.44 17.94
C ARG A 95 4.23 -5.27 16.99
N ILE A 96 3.83 -5.54 15.75
CA ILE A 96 3.70 -4.54 14.68
C ILE A 96 2.29 -3.94 14.65
N LEU A 97 1.26 -4.70 15.05
CA LEU A 97 -0.12 -4.25 15.17
C LEU A 97 -0.30 -2.99 16.06
N GLY A 98 0.60 -2.79 17.03
CA GLY A 98 0.61 -1.58 17.87
C GLY A 98 1.04 -0.30 17.15
N GLU A 99 1.82 -0.41 16.07
CA GLU A 99 2.32 0.72 15.28
C GLU A 99 1.31 1.12 14.19
N ILE A 100 0.59 0.15 13.60
CA ILE A 100 -0.44 0.41 12.57
C ILE A 100 -1.59 1.25 13.12
N ARG A 101 -1.98 1.04 14.38
CA ARG A 101 -3.04 1.83 15.03
C ARG A 101 -2.70 3.32 15.23
N LYS A 102 -1.45 3.72 14.98
CA LYS A 102 -1.01 5.13 15.01
C LYS A 102 -1.00 5.79 13.63
N LEU A 103 -1.13 5.01 12.55
CA LEU A 103 -1.34 5.58 11.22
C LEU A 103 -2.77 6.14 11.19
N ASP A 104 -2.88 7.46 11.00
CA ASP A 104 -4.17 8.16 10.97
C ASP A 104 -5.17 7.45 10.07
N ASP A 105 -6.36 7.21 10.61
CA ASP A 105 -7.47 6.53 9.94
C ASP A 105 -8.19 7.50 8.98
N PRO A 106 -8.10 7.33 7.65
CA PRO A 106 -8.78 8.21 6.72
C PRO A 106 -10.30 7.95 6.65
N GLU A 107 -10.77 6.77 7.07
CA GLU A 107 -12.20 6.40 7.02
C GLU A 107 -13.05 7.08 8.10
N ARG A 108 -12.45 7.54 9.21
CA ARG A 108 -13.16 8.28 10.25
C ARG A 108 -13.68 9.66 9.83
N THR A 109 -13.36 10.11 8.61
CA THR A 109 -13.75 11.41 8.07
C THR A 109 -14.75 11.34 6.91
N GLN A 110 -15.30 10.16 6.60
CA GLN A 110 -16.46 10.10 5.71
C GLN A 110 -17.73 10.24 6.55
N PRO A 111 -18.38 11.43 6.61
CA PRO A 111 -19.78 11.47 7.00
C PRO A 111 -20.54 10.64 5.96
N ASP A 112 -21.15 9.58 6.47
CA ASP A 112 -22.35 8.95 5.98
C ASP A 112 -23.09 9.82 4.96
N ARG A 113 -22.91 9.51 3.67
CA ARG A 113 -23.80 10.03 2.63
C ARG A 113 -25.15 9.36 2.84
N GLU A 114 -25.98 10.01 3.65
CA GLU A 114 -27.41 9.74 3.76
C GLU A 114 -28.05 9.59 2.38
N ASN A 115 -28.92 8.59 2.30
CA ASN A 115 -29.69 8.17 1.14
C ASN A 115 -30.52 9.32 0.57
N GLY A 116 -30.23 9.70 -0.68
CA GLY A 116 -31.05 10.59 -1.49
C GLY A 116 -31.65 9.86 -2.67
N GLU A 117 -32.57 8.92 -2.40
CA GLU A 117 -33.46 8.33 -3.39
C GLU A 117 -34.40 9.44 -3.90
N LYS A 118 -34.09 9.99 -5.08
CA LYS A 118 -35.00 10.86 -5.82
C LYS A 118 -35.93 9.98 -6.65
N VAL A 119 -37.19 9.89 -6.23
CA VAL A 119 -38.35 9.63 -7.09
C VAL A 119 -39.20 10.89 -7.10
#